data_AF-A0A415HXJ8-F1
#
_entry.id   AF-A0A415HXJ8-F1
#
_cell.length_a   1.000
_cell.length_b   1.000
_cell.length_c   1.000
_cell.angle_alpha   90.00
_cell.angle_beta   90.00
_cell.angle_gamma   90.00
#
_symmetry.space_group_name_H-M   'P 1'
#
loop_
_entity.id
_entity.type
_entity.pdbx_description
1 polymer ?
#
loop_
_entity_poly.entity_id
_entity_poly.type
_entity_poly.pdbx_seq_one_letter_code
_entity_poly.pdbx_strand_id
1 'polypeptide(L)'
;MENSEESYLPREIKLLVIHCSATRCNVPFTVEQLRQCHLQRGFKDIGYHFYITRNGELHHCRPVSEPGAHVRGFNRHSIGICYEGGLNEEGRPADTRTQAQRFALLDLLTILKHQYPEAQIMGHYQLSASIHKACPCFDSRKEYMDI
;
A
#
# COMPACT_ATOMS: atom_id res chain seq x y z
N MET A 1 -35.53 11.81 -26.38
CA MET A 1 -35.02 11.28 -25.10
C MET A 1 -33.53 11.14 -25.27
N GLU A 2 -32.77 12.15 -24.84
CA GLU A 2 -31.31 12.10 -24.86
C GLU A 2 -30.85 11.00 -23.91
N ASN A 3 -30.14 10.02 -24.45
CA ASN A 3 -29.43 9.03 -23.68
C ASN A 3 -28.23 9.77 -23.06
N SER A 4 -28.39 10.28 -21.84
CA SER A 4 -27.25 10.74 -21.04
C SER A 4 -26.44 9.50 -20.68
N GLU A 5 -25.48 9.13 -21.52
CA GLU A 5 -24.39 8.27 -21.10
C GLU A 5 -23.72 8.96 -19.91
N GLU A 6 -24.04 8.53 -18.70
CA GLU A 6 -23.25 8.84 -17.51
C GLU A 6 -21.84 8.30 -17.79
N SER A 7 -20.96 9.15 -18.32
CA SER A 7 -19.55 8.83 -18.48
C SER A 7 -18.91 8.85 -17.10
N TYR A 8 -19.00 7.72 -16.40
CA TYR A 8 -18.27 7.52 -15.16
C TYR A 8 -16.78 7.61 -15.45
N LEU A 9 -16.20 8.78 -15.20
CA LEU A 9 -14.76 8.95 -15.29
C LEU A 9 -14.09 8.03 -14.25
N PRO A 10 -13.09 7.23 -14.65
CA PRO A 10 -12.40 6.37 -13.72
C PRO A 10 -11.75 7.18 -12.60
N ARG A 11 -11.68 6.60 -11.41
CA ARG A 11 -11.08 7.21 -10.22
C ARG A 11 -9.67 7.72 -10.54
N GLU A 12 -9.46 9.02 -10.38
CA GLU A 12 -8.15 9.65 -10.57
C GLU A 12 -7.17 9.21 -9.47
N ILE A 13 -6.01 8.67 -9.88
CA ILE A 13 -4.94 8.21 -8.98
C ILE A 13 -3.74 9.16 -9.09
N LYS A 14 -3.36 9.78 -7.96
CA LYS A 14 -2.22 10.71 -7.85
C LYS A 14 -1.05 10.14 -7.08
N LEU A 15 -1.29 9.12 -6.26
CA LEU A 15 -0.30 8.59 -5.31
C LEU A 15 -0.31 7.06 -5.28
N LEU A 16 0.89 6.48 -5.32
CA LEU A 16 1.14 5.09 -4.98
C LEU A 16 1.80 5.08 -3.60
N VAL A 17 1.06 4.65 -2.57
CA VAL A 17 1.49 4.77 -1.18
C VAL A 17 1.94 3.43 -0.63
N ILE A 18 3.21 3.33 -0.25
CA ILE A 18 3.80 2.12 0.31
C ILE A 18 3.68 2.12 1.84
N HIS A 19 3.27 0.97 2.36
CA HIS A 19 3.08 0.68 3.78
C HIS A 19 3.81 -0.59 4.19
N CYS A 20 4.02 -0.74 5.50
CA CYS A 20 4.31 -2.00 6.15
C CYS A 20 3.13 -2.41 7.06
N SER A 21 2.94 -3.70 7.31
CA SER A 21 1.90 -4.20 8.23
C SER A 21 2.21 -3.93 9.71
N ALA A 22 3.41 -3.44 10.01
CA ALA A 22 3.93 -3.27 11.37
C ALA A 22 3.90 -4.59 12.17
N THR A 23 4.27 -5.69 11.52
CA THR A 23 4.41 -7.02 12.13
C THR A 23 5.88 -7.41 12.21
N ARG A 24 6.22 -8.30 13.16
CA ARG A 24 7.59 -8.79 13.33
C ARG A 24 8.01 -9.66 12.17
N CYS A 25 9.24 -9.44 11.69
CA CYS A 25 9.85 -10.20 10.60
C CYS A 25 10.26 -11.63 10.96
N ASN A 26 9.82 -12.19 12.08
CA ASN A 26 10.02 -13.59 12.44
C ASN A 26 8.69 -14.30 12.74
N VAL A 27 7.55 -13.62 12.54
CA VAL A 27 6.21 -14.18 12.70
C VAL A 27 5.47 -14.01 11.38
N PRO A 28 5.03 -15.10 10.74
CA PRO A 28 4.21 -15.01 9.53
C PRO A 28 2.92 -14.22 9.79
N PHE A 29 2.55 -13.37 8.84
CA PHE A 29 1.33 -12.59 8.88
C PHE A 29 0.59 -12.68 7.54
N THR A 30 -0.38 -13.59 7.47
CA THR A 30 -1.12 -13.90 6.24
C THR A 30 -2.13 -12.80 5.88
N VAL A 31 -2.62 -12.81 4.64
CA VAL A 31 -3.66 -11.89 4.18
C VAL A 31 -4.97 -12.04 4.99
N GLU A 32 -5.30 -13.24 5.44
CA GLU A 32 -6.46 -13.50 6.31
C GLU A 32 -6.27 -12.85 7.68
N GLN A 33 -5.07 -12.94 8.26
CA GLN A 33 -4.76 -12.29 9.54
C GLN A 33 -4.79 -10.77 9.41
N LEU A 34 -4.30 -10.22 8.29
CA LEU A 34 -4.44 -8.81 7.96
C LEU A 34 -5.91 -8.38 7.87
N ARG A 35 -6.75 -9.16 7.18
CA ARG A 35 -8.20 -8.92 7.11
C ARG A 35 -8.82 -8.88 8.50
N GLN A 36 -8.57 -9.90 9.33
CA GLN A 36 -9.11 -9.95 10.69
C GLN A 36 -8.69 -8.75 11.54
N CYS A 37 -7.42 -8.35 11.46
CA CYS A 37 -6.91 -7.16 12.14
C CYS A 37 -7.65 -5.88 11.71
N HIS A 38 -7.92 -5.71 10.40
CA HIS A 38 -8.66 -4.56 9.90
C HIS A 38 -10.15 -4.58 10.28
N LEU A 39 -10.79 -5.75 10.25
CA LEU A 39 -12.17 -5.92 10.69
C LEU A 39 -12.33 -5.56 12.18
N GLN A 40 -11.40 -6.02 13.03
CA GLN A 40 -11.38 -5.68 14.47
C GLN A 40 -11.21 -4.18 14.73
N ARG A 41 -10.58 -3.45 13.80
CA ARG A 41 -10.45 -1.98 13.84
C ARG A 41 -11.68 -1.24 13.30
N GLY A 42 -12.75 -1.97 12.96
CA GLY A 42 -14.00 -1.43 12.43
C GLY A 42 -13.98 -1.10 10.94
N PHE A 43 -12.99 -1.61 10.19
CA PHE A 43 -12.99 -1.44 8.73
C PHE A 43 -13.96 -2.45 8.10
N LYS A 44 -14.48 -2.14 6.90
CA LYS A 44 -15.35 -3.07 6.16
C LYS A 44 -14.59 -4.29 5.61
N ASP A 45 -13.32 -4.11 5.27
CA ASP A 45 -12.39 -5.14 4.81
C ASP A 45 -10.95 -4.57 4.89
N ILE A 46 -9.96 -5.27 4.34
CA ILE A 46 -8.58 -4.81 4.13
C ILE A 46 -8.60 -3.39 3.52
N GLY A 47 -7.75 -2.54 4.08
CA GLY A 47 -7.68 -1.11 3.75
C GLY A 47 -6.74 -0.79 2.60
N TYR A 48 -5.88 -1.75 2.24
CA TYR A 48 -4.93 -1.66 1.13
C TYR A 48 -5.53 -2.27 -0.13
N HIS A 49 -5.01 -1.88 -1.29
CA HIS A 49 -5.38 -2.48 -2.58
C HIS A 49 -4.51 -3.71 -2.85
N PHE A 50 -3.25 -3.67 -2.39
CA PHE A 50 -2.28 -4.75 -2.56
C PHE A 50 -1.60 -5.09 -1.25
N TYR A 51 -1.34 -6.39 -1.04
CA TYR A 51 -0.55 -6.90 0.08
C TYR A 51 0.51 -7.88 -0.43
N ILE A 52 1.76 -7.73 0.02
CA ILE A 52 2.88 -8.60 -0.39
C ILE A 52 3.42 -9.34 0.81
N THR A 53 3.20 -10.65 0.86
CA THR A 53 3.72 -11.50 1.95
C THR A 53 5.24 -11.71 1.82
N ARG A 54 5.87 -12.24 2.86
CA ARG A 54 7.34 -12.36 2.93
C ARG A 54 7.97 -13.24 1.86
N ASN A 55 7.23 -14.21 1.32
CA ASN A 55 7.70 -15.04 0.21
C ASN A 55 7.58 -14.33 -1.16
N GLY A 56 7.05 -13.09 -1.20
CA GLY A 56 6.85 -12.32 -2.42
C GLY A 56 5.48 -12.50 -3.08
N GLU A 57 4.56 -13.26 -2.49
CA GLU A 57 3.21 -13.44 -3.03
C GLU A 57 2.42 -12.12 -2.94
N LEU A 58 1.88 -11.71 -4.08
CA LEU A 58 1.05 -10.51 -4.23
C LEU A 58 -0.43 -10.87 -4.12
N HIS A 59 -1.10 -10.32 -3.11
CA HIS A 59 -2.54 -10.42 -2.93
C HIS A 59 -3.25 -9.15 -3.40
N HIS A 60 -4.21 -9.33 -4.30
CA HIS A 60 -5.20 -8.31 -4.64
C HIS A 60 -6.26 -8.24 -3.55
N CYS A 61 -6.36 -7.09 -2.89
CA CYS A 61 -7.25 -6.88 -1.75
C CYS A 61 -8.44 -6.01 -2.20
N ARG A 62 -8.45 -4.72 -1.84
CA ARG A 62 -9.51 -3.81 -2.27
C ARG A 62 -9.40 -3.46 -3.76
N PRO A 63 -10.51 -3.41 -4.51
CA PRO A 63 -10.49 -2.97 -5.90
C PRO A 63 -9.90 -1.56 -6.05
N VAL A 64 -9.04 -1.35 -7.06
CA VAL A 64 -8.41 -0.04 -7.35
C VAL A 64 -9.45 1.03 -7.73
N SER A 65 -10.61 0.62 -8.25
CA SER A 65 -11.74 1.53 -8.52
C SER A 65 -12.35 2.13 -7.24
N GLU A 66 -12.15 1.52 -6.07
CA GLU A 66 -12.72 1.96 -4.80
C GLU A 66 -11.68 2.67 -3.93
N PRO A 67 -12.05 3.74 -3.18
CA PRO A 67 -11.16 4.34 -2.22
C PRO A 67 -10.66 3.36 -1.16
N GLY A 68 -9.36 3.41 -0.91
CA GLY A 68 -8.70 2.67 0.17
C GLY A 68 -9.08 3.16 1.58
N ALA A 69 -8.55 2.48 2.59
CA ALA A 69 -8.60 2.88 3.99
C ALA A 69 -7.20 2.77 4.63
N HIS A 70 -6.23 3.51 4.09
CA HIS A 70 -4.82 3.38 4.45
C HIS A 70 -4.14 4.72 4.82
N VAL A 71 -4.57 5.86 4.27
CA VAL A 71 -4.09 7.19 4.65
C VAL A 71 -5.26 8.19 4.71
N ARG A 72 -5.58 8.67 5.91
CA ARG A 72 -6.61 9.70 6.11
C ARG A 72 -6.28 10.94 5.29
N GLY A 73 -7.26 11.44 4.53
CA GLY A 73 -7.11 12.61 3.66
C GLY A 73 -6.62 12.30 2.23
N PHE A 74 -5.98 11.15 2.01
CA PHE A 74 -5.40 10.79 0.71
C PHE A 74 -6.08 9.58 0.05
N ASN A 75 -6.88 8.81 0.80
CA ASN A 75 -7.55 7.59 0.33
C ASN A 75 -8.31 7.75 -1.00
N ARG A 76 -8.88 8.91 -1.32
CA ARG A 76 -9.66 9.10 -2.55
C ARG A 76 -8.82 8.99 -3.82
N HIS A 77 -7.56 9.44 -3.79
CA HIS A 77 -6.70 9.57 -4.96
C HIS A 77 -5.40 8.77 -4.84
N SER A 78 -5.43 7.65 -4.10
CA SER A 78 -4.22 6.87 -3.83
C SER A 78 -4.43 5.36 -3.84
N ILE A 79 -3.42 4.64 -4.29
CA ILE A 79 -3.33 3.19 -4.21
C ILE A 79 -2.40 2.82 -3.05
N GLY A 80 -2.95 2.27 -1.97
CA GLY A 80 -2.18 1.68 -0.87
C GLY A 80 -1.64 0.28 -1.20
N ILE A 81 -0.32 0.11 -1.07
CA ILE A 81 0.42 -1.15 -1.21
C ILE A 81 1.08 -1.45 0.13
N CYS A 82 0.84 -2.62 0.72
CA CYS A 82 1.42 -2.99 2.00
C CYS A 82 2.32 -4.21 1.85
N TYR A 83 3.52 -4.19 2.41
CA TYR A 83 4.33 -5.40 2.55
C TYR A 83 4.21 -5.96 3.98
N GLU A 84 4.31 -7.28 4.11
CA GLU A 84 4.39 -7.99 5.38
C GLU A 84 5.70 -7.68 6.12
N GLY A 85 5.60 -7.10 7.32
CA GLY A 85 6.73 -6.79 8.18
C GLY A 85 6.73 -5.35 8.65
N GLY A 86 7.92 -4.77 8.75
CA GLY A 86 8.16 -3.40 9.22
C GLY A 86 8.63 -3.33 10.67
N LEU A 87 8.64 -4.45 11.40
CA LEU A 87 9.29 -4.57 12.72
C LEU A 87 10.34 -5.68 12.67
N ASN A 88 11.50 -5.44 13.27
CA ASN A 88 12.55 -6.45 13.44
C ASN A 88 12.16 -7.51 14.50
N GLU A 89 13.07 -8.45 14.80
CA GLU A 89 12.81 -9.55 15.75
C GLU A 89 12.49 -9.05 17.17
N GLU A 90 13.07 -7.92 17.59
CA GLU A 90 12.77 -7.28 18.88
C GLU A 90 11.49 -6.43 18.86
N GLY A 91 10.81 -6.31 17.71
CA GLY A 91 9.61 -5.48 17.55
C GLY A 91 9.90 -3.99 17.33
N ARG A 92 11.13 -3.62 16.94
CA ARG A 92 11.50 -2.23 16.62
C ARG A 92 11.27 -1.94 15.13
N PRO A 93 10.81 -0.74 14.75
CA PRO A 93 10.64 -0.38 13.34
C PRO A 93 11.93 -0.54 12.53
N ALA A 94 11.86 -1.26 11.41
CA ALA A 94 12.97 -1.48 10.49
C ALA A 94 12.45 -1.82 9.09
N ASP A 95 13.23 -1.55 8.04
CA ASP A 95 12.97 -2.11 6.72
C ASP A 95 13.27 -3.62 6.76
N THR A 96 12.23 -4.44 6.77
CA THR A 96 12.35 -5.89 6.86
C THR A 96 11.95 -6.59 5.56
N ARG A 97 11.86 -5.86 4.45
CA ARG A 97 11.47 -6.44 3.16
C ARG A 97 12.46 -7.53 2.76
N THR A 98 11.93 -8.71 2.42
CA THR A 98 12.74 -9.77 1.81
C THR A 98 13.08 -9.42 0.36
N GLN A 99 14.07 -10.09 -0.21
CA GLN A 99 14.40 -9.90 -1.62
C GLN A 99 13.20 -10.20 -2.56
N ALA A 100 12.41 -11.22 -2.23
CA ALA A 100 11.19 -11.56 -2.97
C ALA A 100 10.14 -10.44 -2.91
N GLN A 101 9.96 -9.83 -1.73
CA GLN A 101 9.07 -8.65 -1.60
C GLN A 101 9.59 -7.45 -2.39
N ARG A 102 10.90 -7.21 -2.41
CA ARG A 102 11.51 -6.11 -3.17
C ARG A 102 11.25 -6.26 -4.67
N PHE A 103 11.39 -7.48 -5.21
CA PHE A 103 11.07 -7.77 -6.60
C PHE A 103 9.59 -7.60 -6.90
N ALA A 104 8.70 -8.24 -6.13
CA ALA A 104 7.26 -8.14 -6.33
C ALA A 104 6.75 -6.70 -6.24
N LEU A 105 7.31 -5.90 -5.33
CA LEU A 105 6.99 -4.49 -5.18
C LEU A 105 7.47 -3.67 -6.38
N LEU A 106 8.69 -3.91 -6.87
CA LEU A 106 9.22 -3.23 -8.05
C LEU A 106 8.39 -3.53 -9.31
N ASP A 107 8.05 -4.80 -9.53
CA ASP A 107 7.22 -5.23 -10.66
C ASP A 107 5.84 -4.57 -10.61
N LEU A 108 5.20 -4.59 -9.44
CA LEU A 108 3.90 -3.95 -9.23
C LEU A 108 3.98 -2.43 -9.45
N LEU A 109 5.00 -1.75 -8.91
CA LEU A 109 5.16 -0.31 -9.09
C LEU A 109 5.37 0.05 -10.56
N THR A 110 6.15 -0.75 -11.30
CA THR A 110 6.36 -0.54 -12.74
C THR A 110 5.05 -0.63 -13.52
N ILE A 111 4.22 -1.64 -13.23
CA ILE A 111 2.89 -1.80 -13.84
C ILE A 111 1.98 -0.61 -13.49
N LEU A 112 1.93 -0.22 -12.22
CA LEU A 112 1.10 0.88 -11.75
C LEU A 112 1.56 2.22 -12.31
N LYS A 113 2.86 2.45 -12.47
CA LYS A 113 3.39 3.65 -13.11
C LYS A 113 3.07 3.71 -14.59
N HIS A 114 3.07 2.57 -15.29
CA HIS A 114 2.60 2.54 -16.66
C HIS A 114 1.10 2.89 -16.78
N GLN A 115 0.27 2.40 -15.85
CA GLN A 115 -1.17 2.68 -15.81
C GLN A 115 -1.51 4.10 -15.32
N TYR A 116 -0.70 4.64 -14.41
CA TYR A 116 -0.86 5.95 -13.79
C TYR A 116 0.46 6.74 -13.84
N PRO A 117 0.87 7.24 -15.03
CA PRO A 117 2.19 7.85 -15.24
C PRO A 117 2.47 9.04 -14.32
N GLU A 118 1.45 9.85 -14.03
CA GLU A 118 1.59 11.03 -13.18
C GLU A 118 1.54 10.72 -11.66
N ALA A 119 1.28 9.47 -11.28
CA ALA A 119 1.21 9.10 -9.88
C ALA A 119 2.59 9.11 -9.22
N GLN A 120 2.68 9.74 -8.04
CA GLN A 120 3.91 9.81 -7.27
C GLN A 120 4.02 8.61 -6.31
N ILE A 121 5.21 8.02 -6.21
CA ILE A 121 5.50 6.95 -5.25
C ILE A 121 5.93 7.58 -3.93
N MET A 122 5.23 7.25 -2.85
CA MET A 122 5.49 7.79 -1.51
C MET A 122 5.32 6.74 -0.42
N GLY A 123 6.11 6.85 0.64
CA GLY A 123 5.88 6.14 1.89
C GLY A 123 4.82 6.85 2.74
N HIS A 124 4.08 6.11 3.57
CA HIS A 124 3.06 6.69 4.45
C HIS A 124 3.59 7.85 5.32
N TYR A 125 4.80 7.74 5.87
CA TYR A 125 5.39 8.81 6.69
C TYR A 125 5.60 10.12 5.91
N GLN A 126 5.78 10.05 4.59
CA GLN A 126 6.00 11.21 3.73
C GLN A 126 4.72 12.01 3.46
N LEU A 127 3.55 11.51 3.89
CA LEU A 127 2.24 12.15 3.70
C LEU A 127 1.67 12.77 4.98
N SER A 128 2.32 12.62 6.13
CA SER A 128 1.85 13.21 7.39
C SER A 128 2.88 14.19 7.94
N ALA A 129 2.55 15.49 7.87
CA ALA A 129 3.38 16.54 8.44
C ALA A 129 3.32 16.59 9.98
N SER A 130 2.27 16.05 10.58
CA SER A 130 1.98 16.17 12.03
C SER A 130 2.17 14.88 12.83
N ILE A 131 2.23 13.71 12.17
CA ILE A 131 2.42 12.42 12.85
C ILE A 131 3.65 11.74 12.24
N HIS A 132 4.72 11.66 13.02
CA HIS A 132 5.92 10.91 12.65
C HIS A 132 5.61 9.41 12.70
N LYS A 133 5.31 8.84 11.53
CA LYS A 133 5.18 7.40 11.35
C LYS A 133 6.52 6.85 10.88
N ALA A 134 6.90 5.65 11.32
CA ALA A 134 8.04 4.96 10.73
C ALA A 134 7.68 4.36 9.35
N CYS A 135 6.42 3.93 9.18
CA CYS A 135 5.91 3.24 7.99
C CYS A 135 6.20 4.01 6.68
N PRO A 136 6.82 3.39 5.65
CA PRO A 136 7.09 1.95 5.49
C PRO A 136 8.49 1.50 5.96
N CYS A 137 9.15 2.26 6.83
CA CYS A 137 10.45 2.01 7.44
C CYS A 137 11.66 2.19 6.50
N PHE A 138 11.45 2.80 5.33
CA PHE A 138 12.48 3.22 4.38
C PHE A 138 12.00 4.43 3.56
N ASP A 139 12.90 5.11 2.86
CA ASP A 139 12.54 6.24 1.99
C ASP A 139 12.08 5.77 0.60
N SER A 140 10.77 5.57 0.45
CA SER A 140 10.18 5.09 -0.80
C SER A 140 10.34 6.05 -1.96
N ARG A 141 10.23 7.37 -1.72
CA ARG A 141 10.41 8.38 -2.77
C ARG A 141 11.83 8.30 -3.33
N LYS A 142 12.84 8.23 -2.46
CA LYS A 142 14.24 8.17 -2.87
C LYS A 142 14.56 6.85 -3.60
N GLU A 143 14.06 5.73 -3.08
CA GLU A 143 14.34 4.41 -3.66
C GLU A 143 13.73 4.22 -5.06
N TYR A 144 12.59 4.85 -5.31
CA TYR A 144 11.78 4.65 -6.52
C TYR A 144 11.64 5.93 -7.35
N MET A 145 12.61 6.83 -7.28
CA MET A 145 12.59 8.10 -8.00
C MET A 145 12.67 7.93 -9.52
N ASP A 146 13.31 6.86 -9.98
CA ASP A 146 13.62 6.61 -11.40
C ASP A 146 12.64 5.63 -12.09
N ILE A 147 11.51 5.33 -11.44
CA ILE A 147 10.42 4.50 -11.97
C ILE A 147 9.24 5.39 -12.36
#